data_AF-A0A9P7E0M8-F1
#
_entry.id   AF-A0A9P7E0M8-F1
#
_cell.length_a   1.000
_cell.length_b   1.000
_cell.length_c   1.000
_cell.angle_alpha   90.00
_cell.angle_beta   90.00
_cell.angle_gamma   90.00
#
_symmetry.space_group_name_H-M   'P 1'
#
loop_
_entity.id
_entity.type
_entity.pdbx_description
1 polymer ?
#
loop_
_entity_poly.entity_id
_entity_poly.type
_entity_poly.pdbx_seq_one_letter_code
_entity_poly.pdbx_strand_id
1 'polypeptide(L)'
;MTPLSDLLLSIVPVDSIPAHLKSYIPGVSPFSTWPVVAAVITSYLGFIFTAREFVKDLPSLKLQTLFKFHNALLSAGSLVLLLLIMEEVASVWMNVGHYDSVCAPSSWTDRLEFYYMVNYYFKYYEFLDTLFLVLKKKPLTFLHVFHHASTALLAFVQLNGKLSPSWTVISINLLVHVVMYYYYYASAGGAKFWVTTHTSDKLSLTITTQWKKYLTIMQIIQFIIDLFVFYFGLYQHYVHKYFPAFPHFGDCSGSEPAALFGCALLTSYLLLFLDFYMYTYIKAPFSKAKANGTSQTMVPNRNSHTYAPRPST
;
A
#
# COMPACT_ATOMS: atom_id res chain seq x y z
N MET A 1 14.95 27.32 2.31
CA MET A 1 13.55 27.13 1.88
C MET A 1 12.74 26.90 3.13
N THR A 2 11.59 27.55 3.31
CA THR A 2 10.73 27.33 4.48
C THR A 2 10.23 25.89 4.44
N PRO A 3 10.32 25.12 5.54
CA PRO A 3 9.76 23.76 5.61
C PRO A 3 8.28 23.76 5.19
N LEU A 4 7.85 22.71 4.48
CA LEU A 4 6.46 22.51 4.09
C LEU A 4 5.56 22.44 5.33
N SER A 5 6.05 21.83 6.40
CA SER A 5 5.38 21.80 7.70
C SER A 5 5.06 23.21 8.22
N ASP A 6 6.04 24.12 8.22
CA ASP A 6 5.86 25.50 8.68
C ASP A 6 4.90 26.29 7.78
N LEU A 7 4.94 26.05 6.46
CA LEU A 7 3.98 26.63 5.53
C LEU A 7 2.55 26.20 5.84
N LEU A 8 2.31 24.90 6.09
CA LEU A 8 0.97 24.41 6.41
C LEU A 8 0.48 24.93 7.76
N LEU A 9 1.36 25.01 8.77
CA LEU A 9 1.04 25.56 10.09
C LEU A 9 0.65 27.05 10.01
N SER A 10 1.15 27.80 9.01
CA SER A 10 0.75 29.19 8.78
C SER A 10 -0.69 29.34 8.24
N ILE A 11 -1.26 28.27 7.67
CA ILE A 11 -2.60 28.24 7.05
C ILE A 11 -3.64 27.66 8.01
N VAL A 12 -3.23 26.76 8.92
CA VAL A 12 -4.12 26.03 9.83
C VAL A 12 -4.05 26.63 11.24
N PRO A 13 -5.17 27.08 11.85
CA PRO A 13 -5.15 27.60 13.22
C PRO A 13 -4.93 26.46 14.24
N VAL A 14 -3.69 26.30 14.71
CA VAL A 14 -3.25 25.16 15.55
C VAL A 14 -3.53 25.36 17.04
N ASP A 15 -3.66 26.62 17.48
CA ASP A 15 -3.73 27.00 18.90
C ASP A 15 -5.00 26.53 19.61
N SER A 16 -6.05 26.21 18.84
CA SER A 16 -7.35 25.74 19.34
C SER A 16 -7.56 24.23 19.23
N ILE A 17 -6.57 23.47 18.72
CA ILE A 17 -6.70 22.03 18.50
C ILE A 17 -6.36 21.26 19.79
N PRO A 18 -7.26 20.41 20.33
CA PRO A 18 -7.01 19.54 21.47
C PRO A 18 -5.75 18.68 21.35
N ALA A 19 -5.08 18.40 22.47
CA ALA A 19 -3.83 17.63 22.49
C ALA A 19 -3.95 16.22 21.87
N HIS A 20 -5.07 15.54 22.09
CA HIS A 20 -5.34 14.19 21.53
C HIS A 20 -5.53 14.18 20.00
N LEU A 21 -5.63 15.35 19.36
CA LEU A 21 -5.62 15.54 17.92
C LEU A 21 -4.25 15.96 17.38
N LYS A 22 -3.28 16.26 18.27
CA LYS A 22 -1.90 16.64 17.93
C LYS A 22 -0.87 15.55 18.27
N SER A 23 -1.18 14.69 19.23
CA SER A 23 -0.37 13.53 19.58
C SER A 23 -1.25 12.31 19.83
N TYR A 24 -0.69 11.12 19.57
CA TYR A 24 -1.38 9.87 19.80
C TYR A 24 -1.32 9.49 21.28
N ILE A 25 -2.48 9.47 21.94
CA ILE A 25 -2.60 9.14 23.36
C ILE A 25 -3.47 7.90 23.50
N PRO A 26 -2.89 6.72 23.79
CA PRO A 26 -3.66 5.49 24.02
C PRO A 26 -4.76 5.69 25.07
N GLY A 27 -5.99 5.31 24.74
CA GLY A 27 -7.16 5.47 25.61
C GLY A 27 -7.87 6.83 25.52
N VAL A 28 -7.26 7.84 24.91
CA VAL A 28 -7.84 9.19 24.77
C VAL A 28 -8.09 9.55 23.31
N SER A 29 -7.11 9.29 22.43
CA SER A 29 -7.27 9.57 20.99
C SER A 29 -8.35 8.67 20.38
N PRO A 30 -9.12 9.16 19.38
CA PRO A 30 -10.07 8.33 18.65
C PRO A 30 -9.39 7.06 18.10
N PHE A 31 -10.12 5.93 18.18
CA PHE A 31 -9.65 4.62 17.71
C PHE A 31 -8.37 4.11 18.40
N SER A 32 -8.03 4.58 19.60
CA SER A 32 -6.77 4.22 20.27
C SER A 32 -6.82 2.99 21.18
N THR A 33 -7.93 2.24 21.22
CA THR A 33 -8.06 1.06 22.10
C THR A 33 -8.48 -0.18 21.33
N TRP A 34 -8.03 -1.35 21.81
CA TRP A 34 -8.37 -2.65 21.22
C TRP A 34 -9.88 -2.88 21.04
N PRO A 35 -10.75 -2.61 22.04
CA PRO A 35 -12.19 -2.81 21.87
C PRO A 35 -12.78 -1.93 20.77
N VAL A 36 -12.32 -0.69 20.66
CA VAL A 36 -12.81 0.25 19.64
C VAL A 36 -12.34 -0.19 18.26
N VAL A 37 -11.06 -0.54 18.09
CA VAL A 37 -10.52 -1.00 16.79
C VAL A 37 -11.20 -2.29 16.35
N ALA A 38 -11.37 -3.26 17.26
CA ALA A 38 -12.10 -4.49 16.97
C ALA A 38 -13.55 -4.20 16.56
N ALA A 39 -14.27 -3.35 17.30
CA ALA A 39 -15.64 -2.98 16.96
C ALA A 39 -15.74 -2.30 15.58
N VAL A 40 -14.81 -1.42 15.24
CA VAL A 40 -14.78 -0.76 13.92
C VAL A 40 -14.51 -1.76 12.80
N ILE A 41 -13.55 -2.67 12.97
CA ILE A 41 -13.24 -3.67 11.93
C ILE A 41 -14.41 -4.66 11.77
N THR A 42 -14.98 -5.15 12.88
CA THR A 42 -16.12 -6.06 12.83
C THR A 42 -17.36 -5.39 12.24
N SER A 43 -17.65 -4.14 12.61
CA SER A 43 -18.76 -3.38 12.03
C SER A 43 -18.54 -3.08 10.55
N TYR A 44 -17.32 -2.74 10.13
CA TYR A 44 -16.95 -2.58 8.73
C TYR A 44 -17.22 -3.87 7.93
N LEU A 45 -16.73 -5.01 8.40
CA LEU A 45 -16.93 -6.30 7.72
C LEU A 45 -18.42 -6.66 7.66
N GLY A 46 -19.13 -6.58 8.79
CA GLY A 46 -20.56 -6.85 8.85
C GLY A 46 -21.34 -5.95 7.90
N PHE A 47 -21.11 -4.64 7.97
CA PHE A 47 -21.75 -3.66 7.09
C PHE A 47 -21.50 -3.94 5.62
N ILE A 48 -20.27 -4.22 5.19
CA ILE A 48 -19.95 -4.47 3.79
C ILE A 48 -20.63 -5.73 3.25
N PHE A 49 -20.65 -6.83 4.01
CA PHE A 49 -21.31 -8.06 3.58
C PHE A 49 -22.83 -7.92 3.57
N THR A 50 -23.40 -7.28 4.58
CA THR A 50 -24.83 -6.98 4.64
C THR A 50 -25.24 -6.04 3.50
N ALA A 51 -24.54 -4.92 3.31
CA ALA A 51 -24.81 -3.97 2.23
C ALA A 51 -24.72 -4.65 0.85
N ARG A 52 -23.73 -5.53 0.66
CA ARG A 52 -23.58 -6.31 -0.58
C ARG A 52 -24.82 -7.15 -0.88
N GLU A 53 -25.46 -7.75 0.13
CA GLU A 53 -26.69 -8.53 -0.03
C GLU A 53 -27.87 -7.63 -0.42
N PHE A 54 -28.07 -6.53 0.32
CA PHE A 54 -29.17 -5.60 0.07
C PHE A 54 -29.13 -4.94 -1.30
N VAL A 55 -27.93 -4.65 -1.83
CA VAL A 55 -27.80 -3.99 -3.14
C VAL A 55 -27.85 -4.97 -4.32
N LYS A 56 -27.99 -6.29 -4.11
CA LYS A 56 -28.01 -7.27 -5.21
C LYS A 56 -29.14 -7.01 -6.20
N ASP A 57 -30.32 -6.65 -5.71
CA ASP A 57 -31.53 -6.46 -6.53
C ASP A 57 -31.74 -5.01 -6.99
N LEU A 58 -30.92 -4.07 -6.50
CA LEU A 58 -31.00 -2.64 -6.86
C LEU A 58 -30.22 -2.32 -8.15
N PRO A 59 -30.53 -1.27 -8.92
CA PRO A 59 -29.67 -0.86 -10.04
C PRO A 59 -28.30 -0.35 -9.54
N SER A 60 -27.26 -0.46 -10.37
CA SER A 60 -25.92 0.05 -10.01
C SER A 60 -25.92 1.59 -9.90
N LEU A 61 -25.36 2.12 -8.81
CA LEU A 61 -25.36 3.56 -8.57
C LEU A 61 -24.27 4.27 -9.40
N LYS A 62 -24.66 5.37 -10.07
CA LYS A 62 -23.76 6.21 -10.85
C LYS A 62 -23.05 7.24 -9.97
N LEU A 63 -22.12 6.79 -9.14
CA LEU A 63 -21.39 7.64 -8.17
C LEU A 63 -20.09 8.23 -8.73
N GLN A 64 -20.02 8.53 -10.04
CA GLN A 64 -18.75 8.87 -10.70
C GLN A 64 -18.11 10.15 -10.13
N THR A 65 -18.90 11.19 -9.86
CA THR A 65 -18.40 12.46 -9.30
C THR A 65 -17.84 12.27 -7.90
N LEU A 66 -18.57 11.57 -7.03
CA LEU A 66 -18.13 11.27 -5.67
C LEU A 66 -16.88 10.38 -5.67
N PHE A 67 -16.84 9.36 -6.55
CA PHE A 67 -15.68 8.50 -6.70
C PHE A 67 -14.45 9.29 -7.17
N LYS A 68 -14.59 10.21 -8.14
CA LYS A 68 -13.50 11.10 -8.57
C LYS A 68 -13.00 11.95 -7.41
N PHE A 69 -13.89 12.62 -6.70
CA PHE A 69 -13.52 13.48 -5.57
C PHE A 69 -12.79 12.68 -4.48
N HIS A 70 -13.31 11.50 -4.14
CA HIS A 70 -12.70 10.60 -3.18
C HIS A 70 -11.26 10.20 -3.56
N ASN A 71 -11.05 9.76 -4.81
CA ASN A 71 -9.73 9.35 -5.30
C ASN A 71 -8.78 10.56 -5.42
N ALA A 72 -9.27 11.73 -5.81
CA ALA A 72 -8.47 12.95 -5.84
C ALA A 72 -8.02 13.36 -4.43
N LEU A 73 -8.92 13.28 -3.44
CA LEU A 73 -8.59 13.56 -2.05
C LEU A 73 -7.55 12.59 -1.50
N LEU A 74 -7.72 11.28 -1.75
CA LEU A 74 -6.76 10.27 -1.29
C LEU A 74 -5.40 10.41 -1.97
N SER A 75 -5.36 10.72 -3.27
CA SER A 75 -4.10 10.95 -3.97
C SER A 75 -3.38 12.20 -3.46
N ALA A 76 -4.10 13.33 -3.34
CA ALA A 76 -3.52 14.58 -2.85
C ALA A 76 -3.11 14.48 -1.37
N GLY A 77 -3.96 13.90 -0.52
CA GLY A 77 -3.66 13.67 0.88
C GLY A 77 -2.46 12.76 1.07
N SER A 78 -2.36 11.67 0.31
CA SER A 78 -1.20 10.78 0.36
C SER A 78 0.08 11.49 -0.07
N LEU A 79 0.00 12.38 -1.06
CA LEU A 79 1.15 13.15 -1.52
C LEU A 79 1.61 14.17 -0.47
N VAL A 80 0.68 14.92 0.12
CA VAL A 80 1.00 15.88 1.19
C VAL A 80 1.63 15.14 2.37
N LEU A 81 1.05 14.03 2.80
CA LEU A 81 1.56 13.25 3.93
C LEU A 81 2.94 12.64 3.62
N LEU A 82 3.14 12.15 2.39
CA LEU A 82 4.44 11.66 1.93
C LEU A 82 5.50 12.75 2.01
N LEU A 83 5.22 13.96 1.50
CA LEU A 83 6.18 15.06 1.52
C LEU A 83 6.54 15.49 2.94
N LEU A 84 5.56 15.53 3.85
CA LEU A 84 5.79 15.85 5.27
C LEU A 84 6.64 14.78 5.98
N ILE A 85 6.36 13.50 5.75
CA ILE A 85 7.16 12.41 6.31
C ILE A 85 8.59 12.46 5.73
N MET A 86 8.73 12.65 4.42
CA MET A 86 10.06 12.71 3.79
C MET A 86 10.89 13.92 4.25
N GLU A 87 10.26 15.07 4.50
CA GLU A 87 10.91 16.24 5.10
C GLU A 87 11.46 15.93 6.50
N GLU A 88 10.63 15.32 7.36
CA GLU A 88 11.03 14.96 8.72
C GLU A 88 12.11 13.87 8.74
N VAL A 89 11.94 12.83 7.93
CA VAL A 89 12.89 11.72 7.78
C VAL A 89 14.23 12.23 7.24
N ALA A 90 14.23 13.14 6.27
CA ALA A 90 15.47 13.74 5.78
C ALA A 90 16.21 14.51 6.88
N SER A 91 15.48 15.25 7.72
CA SER A 91 16.04 15.91 8.90
C SER A 91 16.66 14.90 9.88
N VAL A 92 15.92 13.85 10.25
CA VAL A 92 16.41 12.78 11.14
C VAL A 92 17.67 12.14 10.56
N TRP A 93 17.64 11.73 9.29
CA TRP A 93 18.75 11.08 8.61
C TRP A 93 20.01 11.96 8.61
N MET A 94 19.88 13.26 8.35
CA MET A 94 21.02 14.19 8.37
C MET A 94 21.62 14.35 9.77
N ASN A 95 20.81 14.20 10.83
CA ASN A 95 21.25 14.40 12.22
C ASN A 95 21.84 13.14 12.86
N VAL A 96 21.25 11.96 12.63
CA VAL A 96 21.66 10.71 13.30
C VAL A 96 22.29 9.67 12.35
N GLY A 97 22.22 9.90 11.04
CA GLY A 97 22.74 8.98 10.04
C GLY A 97 21.80 7.82 9.69
N HIS A 98 22.22 7.01 8.73
CA HIS A 98 21.37 6.00 8.07
C HIS A 98 20.80 4.96 9.02
N TYR A 99 21.67 4.28 9.80
CA TYR A 99 21.25 3.19 10.67
C TYR A 99 20.29 3.69 11.77
N ASP A 100 20.67 4.76 12.46
CA ASP A 100 19.87 5.33 13.54
C ASP A 100 18.57 5.93 13.04
N SER A 101 18.51 6.46 11.81
CA SER A 101 17.24 6.91 11.21
C SER A 101 16.22 5.77 11.06
N VAL A 102 16.66 4.52 10.98
CA VAL A 102 15.77 3.35 10.85
C VAL A 102 15.55 2.68 12.20
N CYS A 103 16.59 2.56 13.03
CA CYS A 103 16.58 1.70 14.21
C CYS A 103 16.66 2.43 15.55
N ALA A 104 17.14 3.68 15.62
CA ALA A 104 17.25 4.35 16.91
C ALA A 104 15.89 4.84 17.42
N PRO A 105 15.68 4.92 18.75
CA PRO A 105 14.49 5.56 19.32
C PRO A 105 14.34 7.03 18.89
N SER A 106 15.46 7.72 18.64
CA SER A 106 15.49 9.11 18.20
C SER A 106 14.90 9.34 16.80
N SER A 107 14.70 8.28 16.00
CA SER A 107 14.00 8.42 14.72
C SER A 107 12.49 8.57 14.87
N TRP A 108 11.93 8.18 16.02
CA TRP A 108 10.52 8.36 16.35
C TRP A 108 10.30 9.75 16.96
N THR A 109 10.20 10.78 16.12
CA THR A 109 9.95 12.16 16.56
C THR A 109 8.46 12.42 16.79
N ASP A 110 8.11 13.43 17.59
CA ASP A 110 6.72 13.82 17.82
C ASP A 110 5.99 14.20 16.52
N ARG A 111 6.70 14.83 15.58
CA ARG A 111 6.18 15.18 14.25
C ARG A 111 5.87 13.92 13.44
N LEU A 112 6.79 12.96 13.46
CA LEU A 112 6.60 11.69 12.77
C LEU A 112 5.43 10.90 13.40
N GLU A 113 5.31 10.86 14.72
CA GLU A 113 4.18 10.25 15.44
C GLU A 113 2.84 10.89 15.03
N PHE A 114 2.79 12.22 14.89
CA PHE A 114 1.62 12.91 14.37
C PHE A 114 1.28 12.51 12.93
N TYR A 115 2.25 12.50 12.02
CA TYR A 115 2.02 12.07 10.63
C TYR A 115 1.56 10.62 10.54
N TYR A 116 2.06 9.76 11.41
CA TYR A 116 1.58 8.39 11.54
C TYR A 116 0.14 8.29 12.01
N MET A 117 -0.24 9.10 13.00
CA MET A 117 -1.61 9.18 13.46
C MET A 117 -2.54 9.63 12.32
N VAL A 118 -2.11 10.60 11.49
CA VAL A 118 -2.87 11.00 10.29
C VAL A 118 -2.97 9.86 9.28
N ASN A 119 -1.86 9.16 8.98
CA ASN A 119 -1.87 7.98 8.10
C ASN A 119 -2.79 6.87 8.64
N TYR A 120 -2.79 6.65 9.95
CA TYR A 120 -3.65 5.70 10.62
C TYR A 120 -5.13 6.03 10.41
N TYR A 121 -5.53 7.30 10.55
CA TYR A 121 -6.88 7.73 10.25
C TYR A 121 -7.24 7.64 8.76
N PHE A 122 -6.29 7.85 7.86
CA PHE A 122 -6.49 7.62 6.43
C PHE A 122 -6.89 6.16 6.13
N LYS A 123 -6.36 5.17 6.85
CA LYS A 123 -6.76 3.76 6.65
C LYS A 123 -8.23 3.49 6.91
N TYR A 124 -8.85 4.21 7.84
CA TYR A 124 -10.31 4.13 8.02
C TYR A 124 -11.08 4.85 6.90
N TYR A 125 -10.55 5.97 6.40
CA TYR A 125 -11.15 6.66 5.25
C TYR A 125 -11.09 5.80 3.98
N GLU A 126 -10.04 5.01 3.80
CA GLU A 126 -9.89 4.03 2.71
C GLU A 126 -10.98 2.93 2.74
N PHE A 127 -11.72 2.72 3.84
CA PHE A 127 -12.87 1.79 3.84
C PHE A 127 -13.99 2.21 2.88
N LEU A 128 -14.04 3.50 2.53
CA LEU A 128 -14.96 4.00 1.51
C LEU A 128 -14.68 3.40 0.12
N ASP A 129 -13.45 2.93 -0.17
CA ASP A 129 -13.15 2.22 -1.42
C ASP A 129 -14.03 0.98 -1.56
N THR A 130 -14.10 0.18 -0.49
CA THR A 130 -14.94 -1.03 -0.45
C THR A 130 -16.42 -0.68 -0.59
N LEU A 131 -16.86 0.41 0.05
CA LEU A 131 -18.23 0.90 -0.09
C LEU A 131 -18.54 1.29 -1.55
N PHE A 132 -17.65 2.02 -2.23
CA PHE A 132 -17.82 2.35 -3.64
C PHE A 132 -17.89 1.10 -4.52
N LEU A 133 -17.07 0.07 -4.23
CA LEU A 133 -17.13 -1.20 -4.96
C LEU A 133 -18.48 -1.90 -4.76
N VAL A 134 -19.00 -1.95 -3.53
CA VAL A 134 -20.33 -2.51 -3.22
C VAL A 134 -21.43 -1.77 -3.98
N LEU A 135 -21.48 -0.44 -3.86
CA LEU A 135 -22.51 0.40 -4.48
C LEU A 135 -22.46 0.38 -6.01
N LYS A 136 -21.28 0.15 -6.60
CA LYS A 136 -21.07 0.00 -8.06
C LYS A 136 -21.21 -1.45 -8.53
N LYS A 137 -21.57 -2.39 -7.65
CA LYS A 137 -21.65 -3.84 -7.94
C LYS A 137 -20.38 -4.42 -8.54
N LYS A 138 -19.22 -3.95 -8.08
CA LYS A 138 -17.93 -4.52 -8.45
C LYS A 138 -17.61 -5.69 -7.52
N PRO A 139 -16.97 -6.76 -8.03
CA PRO A 139 -16.65 -7.91 -7.21
C PRO A 139 -15.67 -7.51 -6.10
N LEU A 140 -16.02 -7.82 -4.86
CA LEU A 140 -15.11 -7.72 -3.72
C LEU A 140 -14.22 -8.96 -3.71
N THR A 141 -12.92 -8.77 -3.91
CA THR A 141 -11.94 -9.84 -3.78
C THR A 141 -11.59 -10.04 -2.30
N PHE A 142 -11.19 -11.26 -1.94
CA PHE A 142 -10.67 -11.54 -0.61
C PHE A 142 -9.46 -10.64 -0.29
N LEU A 143 -8.53 -10.52 -1.26
CA LEU A 143 -7.35 -9.66 -1.15
C LEU A 143 -7.72 -8.22 -0.74
N HIS A 144 -8.73 -7.63 -1.38
CA HIS A 144 -9.17 -6.26 -1.10
C HIS A 144 -9.68 -6.11 0.33
N VAL A 145 -10.67 -6.93 0.72
CA VAL A 145 -11.32 -6.82 2.02
C VAL A 145 -10.33 -7.14 3.15
N PHE A 146 -9.52 -8.19 2.98
CA PHE A 146 -8.47 -8.56 3.92
C PHE A 146 -7.41 -7.47 4.05
N HIS A 147 -6.95 -6.89 2.93
CA HIS A 147 -5.97 -5.81 2.95
C HIS A 147 -6.49 -4.61 3.74
N HIS A 148 -7.65 -4.03 3.39
CA HIS A 148 -8.16 -2.83 4.08
C HIS A 148 -8.40 -3.07 5.58
N ALA A 149 -9.02 -4.19 5.95
CA ALA A 149 -9.25 -4.49 7.38
C ALA A 149 -7.93 -4.63 8.14
N SER A 150 -6.98 -5.38 7.57
CA SER A 150 -5.72 -5.69 8.22
C SER A 150 -4.72 -4.52 8.20
N THR A 151 -4.76 -3.60 7.22
CA THR A 151 -3.87 -2.44 7.20
C THR A 151 -4.26 -1.41 8.26
N ALA A 152 -5.55 -1.24 8.54
CA ALA A 152 -6.01 -0.43 9.66
C ALA A 152 -5.55 -1.04 11.01
N LEU A 153 -5.64 -2.37 11.15
CA LEU A 153 -5.12 -3.08 12.32
C LEU A 153 -3.59 -2.97 12.44
N LEU A 154 -2.88 -3.10 11.33
CA LEU A 154 -1.42 -2.94 11.27
C LEU A 154 -1.02 -1.55 11.76
N ALA A 155 -1.61 -0.50 11.19
CA ALA A 155 -1.32 0.87 11.59
C ALA A 155 -1.57 1.10 13.09
N PHE A 156 -2.64 0.53 13.66
CA PHE A 156 -2.89 0.57 15.10
C PHE A 156 -1.79 -0.12 15.92
N VAL A 157 -1.42 -1.36 15.55
CA VAL A 157 -0.39 -2.13 16.27
C VAL A 157 0.98 -1.46 16.17
N GLN A 158 1.35 -0.94 14.99
CA GLN A 158 2.62 -0.26 14.77
C GLN A 158 2.71 1.07 15.54
N LEU A 159 1.61 1.84 15.57
CA LEU A 159 1.55 3.10 16.29
C LEU A 159 1.70 2.91 17.80
N ASN A 160 1.05 1.89 18.38
CA ASN A 160 1.24 1.53 19.79
C ASN A 160 2.61 0.92 20.07
N GLY A 161 3.18 0.22 19.09
CA GLY A 161 4.49 -0.42 19.20
C GLY A 161 5.68 0.53 19.04
N LYS A 162 5.45 1.77 18.58
CA LYS A 162 6.48 2.78 18.28
C LYS A 162 7.66 2.20 17.49
N LEU A 163 7.37 1.45 16.42
CA LEU A 163 8.38 0.79 15.62
C LEU A 163 9.17 1.81 14.80
N SER A 164 10.43 2.06 15.14
CA SER A 164 11.29 3.01 14.40
C SER A 164 11.37 2.76 12.88
N PRO A 165 11.45 1.50 12.37
CA PRO A 165 11.60 1.25 10.93
C PRO A 165 10.36 1.56 10.09
N SER A 166 9.21 1.81 10.73
CA SER A 166 7.91 1.84 10.05
C SER A 166 7.74 3.01 9.07
N TRP A 167 8.60 4.04 9.11
CA TRP A 167 8.42 5.23 8.28
C TRP A 167 8.75 4.91 6.85
N THR A 168 9.69 3.98 6.64
CA THR A 168 10.04 3.46 5.33
C THR A 168 8.82 2.82 4.68
N VAL A 169 8.11 1.99 5.44
CA VAL A 169 6.90 1.28 4.97
C VAL A 169 5.78 2.24 4.66
N ILE A 170 5.54 3.22 5.54
CA ILE A 170 4.50 4.23 5.31
C ILE A 170 4.84 5.10 4.09
N SER A 171 6.08 5.56 3.94
CA SER A 171 6.48 6.39 2.80
C SER A 171 6.31 5.66 1.47
N ILE A 172 6.73 4.39 1.37
CA ILE A 172 6.57 3.63 0.13
C ILE A 172 5.09 3.32 -0.11
N ASN A 173 4.31 3.01 0.94
CA ASN A 173 2.86 2.82 0.80
C ASN A 173 2.16 4.08 0.30
N LEU A 174 2.48 5.25 0.86
CA LEU A 174 1.93 6.53 0.43
C LEU A 174 2.31 6.84 -1.02
N LEU A 175 3.56 6.58 -1.42
CA LEU A 175 3.99 6.73 -2.81
C LEU A 175 3.15 5.87 -3.77
N VAL A 176 2.96 4.59 -3.43
CA VAL A 176 2.12 3.69 -4.23
C VAL A 176 0.66 4.16 -4.24
N HIS A 177 0.14 4.66 -3.11
CA HIS A 177 -1.22 5.18 -2.98
C HIS A 177 -1.41 6.46 -3.82
N VAL A 178 -0.44 7.37 -3.87
CA VAL A 178 -0.47 8.54 -4.76
C VAL A 178 -0.71 8.11 -6.19
N VAL A 179 0.07 7.14 -6.69
CA VAL A 179 -0.02 6.66 -8.07
C VAL A 179 -1.31 5.87 -8.31
N MET A 180 -1.69 4.99 -7.38
CA MET A 180 -2.88 4.15 -7.50
C MET A 180 -4.17 4.98 -7.51
N TYR A 181 -4.34 5.91 -6.56
CA TYR A 181 -5.52 6.77 -6.50
C TYR A 181 -5.56 7.80 -7.63
N TYR A 182 -4.41 8.33 -8.04
CA TYR A 182 -4.34 9.17 -9.24
C TYR A 182 -4.79 8.41 -10.48
N TYR A 183 -4.35 7.16 -10.65
CA TYR A 183 -4.80 6.30 -11.74
C TYR A 183 -6.32 6.09 -11.73
N TYR A 184 -6.92 5.84 -10.56
CA TYR A 184 -8.37 5.66 -10.46
C TYR A 184 -9.16 6.95 -10.67
N TYR A 185 -8.66 8.09 -10.19
CA TYR A 185 -9.20 9.41 -10.48
C TYR A 185 -9.20 9.69 -12.00
N ALA A 186 -8.05 9.53 -12.65
CA ALA A 186 -7.89 9.75 -14.08
C ALA A 186 -8.75 8.80 -14.92
N SER A 187 -8.84 7.54 -14.50
CA SER A 187 -9.67 6.52 -15.14
C SER A 187 -11.17 6.82 -15.04
N ALA A 188 -11.63 7.34 -13.90
CA ALA A 188 -13.01 7.80 -13.74
C ALA A 188 -13.26 9.09 -14.55
N GLY A 189 -12.22 9.92 -14.72
CA GLY A 189 -12.20 11.17 -15.48
C GLY A 189 -12.50 11.05 -16.97
N GLY A 190 -12.39 9.84 -17.54
CA GLY A 190 -12.48 9.64 -18.98
C GLY A 190 -11.25 10.12 -19.74
N ALA A 191 -10.11 10.29 -19.05
CA ALA A 191 -8.84 10.66 -19.66
C ALA A 191 -8.43 9.57 -20.67
N LYS A 192 -8.67 9.85 -21.97
CA LYS A 192 -8.44 8.94 -23.11
C LYS A 192 -7.01 8.43 -23.22
N PHE A 193 -6.03 9.11 -22.60
CA PHE A 193 -4.62 8.70 -22.61
C PHE A 193 -4.34 7.41 -21.81
N TRP A 194 -5.13 7.14 -20.77
CA TRP A 194 -4.93 5.97 -19.88
C TRP A 194 -6.05 4.93 -20.01
N VAL A 195 -7.24 5.39 -20.41
CA VAL A 195 -8.40 4.55 -20.71
C VAL A 195 -8.76 4.78 -22.17
N THR A 196 -8.14 4.01 -23.05
CA THR A 196 -8.63 3.82 -24.40
C THR A 196 -10.00 3.15 -24.31
N THR A 197 -11.07 3.92 -24.12
CA THR A 197 -12.44 3.45 -24.33
C THR A 197 -12.66 3.43 -25.85
N HIS A 198 -12.08 2.44 -26.53
CA HIS A 198 -12.55 2.10 -27.87
C HIS A 198 -13.63 1.04 -27.70
N THR A 199 -14.86 1.48 -27.90
CA THR A 199 -16.02 0.67 -28.24
C THR A 199 -15.73 -0.09 -29.54
N SER A 200 -14.85 -1.11 -29.49
CA SER A 200 -14.53 -2.09 -30.54
C SER A 200 -13.56 -3.17 -29.98
N ASP A 201 -14.12 -4.11 -29.21
CA ASP A 201 -13.87 -5.57 -29.14
C ASP A 201 -12.48 -6.21 -29.35
N LYS A 202 -11.35 -5.63 -28.92
CA LYS A 202 -10.16 -6.40 -28.43
C LYS A 202 -8.97 -5.54 -27.98
N LEU A 203 -8.75 -4.36 -28.56
CA LEU A 203 -7.56 -3.55 -28.31
C LEU A 203 -7.66 -2.69 -27.03
N SER A 204 -8.87 -2.24 -26.70
CA SER A 204 -9.19 -1.46 -25.48
C SER A 204 -8.93 -2.23 -24.18
N LEU A 205 -9.10 -3.56 -24.19
CA LEU A 205 -8.82 -4.42 -23.04
C LEU A 205 -7.31 -4.49 -22.74
N THR A 206 -6.45 -4.45 -23.76
CA THR A 206 -5.01 -4.67 -23.60
C THR A 206 -4.30 -3.51 -22.89
N ILE A 207 -4.64 -2.25 -23.22
CA ILE A 207 -3.96 -1.06 -22.66
C ILE A 207 -4.31 -0.83 -21.19
N THR A 208 -5.59 -0.94 -20.82
CA THR A 208 -6.02 -0.82 -19.41
C THR A 208 -5.44 -1.94 -18.54
N THR A 209 -5.06 -3.07 -19.13
CA THR A 209 -4.46 -4.19 -18.41
C THR A 209 -2.97 -3.99 -18.10
N GLN A 210 -2.22 -3.27 -18.94
CA GLN A 210 -0.79 -3.02 -18.71
C GLN A 210 -0.55 -2.08 -17.51
N TRP A 211 -1.30 -0.98 -17.40
CA TRP A 211 -1.15 -0.07 -16.25
C TRP A 211 -1.51 -0.72 -14.92
N LYS A 212 -2.58 -1.53 -14.90
CA LYS A 212 -2.95 -2.32 -13.71
C LYS A 212 -1.85 -3.32 -13.33
N LYS A 213 -1.18 -3.91 -14.33
CA LYS A 213 -0.02 -4.78 -14.12
C LYS A 213 1.14 -4.03 -13.48
N TYR A 214 1.50 -2.85 -13.98
CA TYR A 214 2.55 -2.02 -13.38
C TYR A 214 2.22 -1.57 -11.96
N LEU A 215 0.97 -1.18 -11.69
CA LEU A 215 0.50 -0.89 -10.32
C LEU A 215 0.70 -2.08 -9.38
N THR A 216 0.32 -3.28 -9.84
CA THR A 216 0.49 -4.52 -9.06
C THR A 216 1.98 -4.82 -8.82
N ILE A 217 2.84 -4.61 -9.82
CA ILE A 217 4.29 -4.80 -9.68
C ILE A 217 4.87 -3.81 -8.67
N MET A 218 4.46 -2.54 -8.70
CA MET A 218 4.89 -1.55 -7.70
C MET A 218 4.49 -1.96 -6.28
N GLN A 219 3.28 -2.49 -6.10
CA GLN A 219 2.84 -3.03 -4.79
C GLN A 219 3.67 -4.23 -4.35
N ILE A 220 4.02 -5.15 -5.26
CA ILE A 220 4.89 -6.29 -4.95
C ILE A 220 6.30 -5.81 -4.55
N ILE A 221 6.86 -4.86 -5.30
CA ILE A 221 8.18 -4.28 -4.99
C ILE A 221 8.15 -3.58 -3.63
N GLN A 222 7.08 -2.82 -3.33
CA GLN A 222 6.86 -2.23 -2.02
C GLN A 222 6.97 -3.31 -0.93
N PHE A 223 6.17 -4.38 -1.00
CA PHE A 223 6.17 -5.39 0.05
C PHE A 223 7.52 -6.11 0.22
N ILE A 224 8.28 -6.29 -0.87
CA ILE A 224 9.64 -6.85 -0.79
C ILE A 224 10.57 -5.92 0.02
N ILE A 225 10.53 -4.62 -0.26
CA ILE A 225 11.34 -3.62 0.46
C ILE A 225 10.88 -3.53 1.92
N ASP A 226 9.57 -3.46 2.17
CA ASP A 226 8.99 -3.39 3.50
C ASP A 226 9.42 -4.58 4.37
N LEU A 227 9.36 -5.79 3.80
CA LEU A 227 9.80 -7.01 4.46
C LEU A 227 11.30 -7.01 4.76
N PHE A 228 12.12 -6.55 3.81
CA PHE A 228 13.55 -6.45 4.04
C PHE A 228 13.85 -5.56 5.26
N VAL A 229 13.21 -4.39 5.35
CA VAL A 229 13.41 -3.44 6.45
C VAL A 229 12.90 -4.01 7.78
N PHE A 230 11.72 -4.64 7.80
CA PHE A 230 11.14 -5.22 9.02
C PHE A 230 11.93 -6.44 9.53
N TYR A 231 12.30 -7.36 8.64
CA TYR A 231 13.12 -8.51 9.03
C TYR A 231 14.54 -8.09 9.42
N PHE A 232 15.10 -7.05 8.78
CA PHE A 232 16.37 -6.46 9.20
C PHE A 232 16.26 -5.91 10.62
N GLY A 233 15.26 -5.06 10.91
CA GLY A 233 15.08 -4.51 12.26
C GLY A 233 14.86 -5.58 13.33
N LEU A 234 14.04 -6.59 13.02
CA LEU A 234 13.82 -7.75 13.89
C LEU A 234 15.11 -8.53 14.14
N TYR A 235 15.91 -8.79 13.10
CA TYR A 235 17.19 -9.46 13.21
C TYR A 235 18.16 -8.67 14.10
N GLN A 236 18.29 -7.35 13.89
CA GLN A 236 19.17 -6.50 14.70
C GLN A 236 18.77 -6.56 16.17
N HIS A 237 17.48 -6.41 16.48
CA HIS A 237 16.98 -6.46 17.85
C HIS A 237 17.24 -7.81 18.53
N TYR A 238 16.88 -8.92 17.88
CA TYR A 238 17.03 -10.26 18.46
C TYR A 238 18.50 -10.66 18.63
N VAL A 239 19.35 -10.35 17.66
CA VAL A 239 20.78 -10.66 17.75
C VAL A 239 21.45 -9.82 18.82
N HIS A 240 21.17 -8.52 18.86
CA HIS A 240 21.71 -7.64 19.90
C HIS A 240 21.33 -8.11 21.31
N LYS A 241 20.07 -8.50 21.51
CA LYS A 241 19.52 -8.86 22.82
C LYS A 241 19.88 -10.28 23.28
N TYR A 242 19.82 -11.27 22.39
CA TYR A 242 19.91 -12.69 22.76
C TYR A 242 21.19 -13.37 22.26
N PHE A 243 21.81 -12.87 21.18
CA PHE A 243 22.95 -13.53 20.52
C PHE A 243 24.06 -12.54 20.13
N PRO A 244 24.63 -11.76 21.07
CA PRO A 244 25.54 -10.65 20.75
C PRO A 244 26.85 -11.09 20.06
N ALA A 245 27.14 -12.39 20.04
CA ALA A 245 28.27 -12.97 19.31
C ALA A 245 28.09 -12.98 17.78
N PHE A 246 26.86 -12.83 17.27
CA PHE A 246 26.59 -12.79 15.83
C PHE A 246 26.74 -11.37 15.26
N PRO A 247 27.02 -11.23 13.94
CA PRO A 247 27.19 -9.93 13.31
C PRO A 247 25.89 -9.11 13.36
N HIS A 248 25.96 -7.95 13.99
CA HIS A 248 24.88 -6.97 14.08
C HIS A 248 25.48 -5.56 14.18
N PHE A 249 24.69 -4.54 13.87
CA PHE A 249 25.14 -3.14 13.94
C PHE A 249 24.81 -2.49 15.29
N GLY A 250 23.69 -2.88 15.90
CA GLY A 250 23.17 -2.30 17.14
C GLY A 250 21.78 -2.84 17.44
N ASP A 251 21.12 -2.26 18.46
CA ASP A 251 19.72 -2.54 18.75
C ASP A 251 18.79 -1.79 17.77
N CYS A 252 17.58 -2.30 17.59
CA CYS A 252 16.51 -1.65 16.81
C CYS A 252 15.27 -1.45 17.68
N SER A 253 14.81 -0.21 17.77
CA SER A 253 13.75 0.24 18.65
C SER A 253 12.35 -0.14 18.15
N GLY A 254 11.54 -0.65 19.06
CA GLY A 254 10.13 -0.99 18.84
C GLY A 254 9.67 -2.14 19.73
N SER A 255 8.35 -2.32 19.81
CA SER A 255 7.75 -3.44 20.51
C SER A 255 7.92 -4.76 19.74
N GLU A 256 8.50 -5.78 20.39
CA GLU A 256 8.69 -7.13 19.83
C GLU A 256 7.36 -7.73 19.27
N PRO A 257 6.23 -7.75 20.00
CA PRO A 257 4.95 -8.21 19.45
C PRO A 257 4.49 -7.46 18.20
N ALA A 258 4.68 -6.14 18.17
CA ALA A 258 4.28 -5.33 17.02
C ALA A 258 5.18 -5.58 15.80
N ALA A 259 6.48 -5.81 16.01
CA ALA A 259 7.42 -6.20 14.96
C ALA A 259 7.06 -7.56 14.36
N LEU A 260 6.82 -8.57 15.20
CA LEU A 260 6.41 -9.90 14.76
C LEU A 260 5.07 -9.88 14.00
N PHE A 261 4.09 -9.13 14.51
CA PHE A 261 2.81 -8.93 13.83
C PHE A 261 3.00 -8.27 12.45
N GLY A 262 3.85 -7.24 12.38
CA GLY A 262 4.20 -6.57 11.13
C GLY A 262 4.83 -7.52 10.11
N CYS A 263 5.84 -8.29 10.52
CA CYS A 263 6.49 -9.29 9.65
C CYS A 263 5.50 -10.32 9.13
N ALA A 264 4.66 -10.87 10.01
CA ALA A 264 3.66 -11.88 9.64
C ALA A 264 2.65 -11.32 8.62
N LEU A 265 2.13 -10.13 8.88
CA LEU A 265 1.10 -9.54 8.03
C LEU A 265 1.65 -9.08 6.67
N LEU A 266 2.81 -8.41 6.64
CA LEU A 266 3.47 -8.03 5.39
C LEU A 266 3.83 -9.25 4.53
N THR A 267 4.25 -10.35 5.17
CA THR A 267 4.50 -11.62 4.46
C THR A 267 3.23 -12.16 3.84
N SER A 268 2.12 -12.12 4.57
CA SER A 268 0.81 -12.53 4.04
C SER A 268 0.39 -11.69 2.83
N TYR A 269 0.65 -10.37 2.85
CA TYR A 269 0.35 -9.49 1.72
C TYR A 269 1.18 -9.84 0.50
N LEU A 270 2.50 -10.01 0.64
CA LEU A 270 3.35 -10.38 -0.48
C LEU A 270 2.85 -11.67 -1.15
N LEU A 271 2.50 -12.70 -0.36
CA LEU A 271 1.98 -13.95 -0.89
C LEU A 271 0.64 -13.77 -1.63
N LEU A 272 -0.29 -12.99 -1.07
CA LEU A 272 -1.59 -12.74 -1.71
C LEU A 272 -1.46 -11.92 -3.00
N PHE A 273 -0.54 -10.95 -3.03
CA PHE A 273 -0.27 -10.15 -4.24
C PHE A 273 0.43 -10.96 -5.32
N LEU A 274 1.36 -11.84 -4.94
CA LEU A 274 1.98 -12.79 -5.87
C LEU A 274 0.95 -13.76 -6.44
N ASP A 275 0.06 -14.33 -5.61
CA ASP A 275 -1.01 -15.21 -6.09
C ASP A 275 -1.95 -14.47 -7.05
N PHE A 276 -2.39 -13.27 -6.68
CA PHE A 276 -3.20 -12.41 -7.54
C PHE A 276 -2.51 -12.13 -8.89
N TYR A 277 -1.20 -11.82 -8.86
CA TYR A 277 -0.43 -11.53 -10.06
C TYR A 277 -0.30 -12.76 -10.96
N MET A 278 0.06 -13.91 -10.37
CA MET A 278 0.19 -15.20 -11.07
C MET A 278 -1.13 -15.60 -11.73
N TYR A 279 -2.24 -15.49 -10.99
CA TYR A 279 -3.55 -15.83 -11.51
C TYR A 279 -3.99 -14.88 -12.64
N THR A 280 -3.93 -13.56 -12.40
CA THR A 280 -4.50 -12.55 -13.29
C THR A 280 -3.68 -12.32 -14.56
N TYR A 281 -2.34 -12.31 -14.45
CA TYR A 281 -1.46 -11.87 -15.53
C TYR A 281 -0.68 -12.98 -16.22
N ILE A 282 -0.55 -14.16 -15.59
CA ILE A 282 0.18 -15.29 -16.18
C ILE A 282 -0.78 -16.42 -16.56
N LYS A 283 -1.50 -16.98 -15.58
CA LYS A 283 -2.34 -18.18 -15.78
C LYS A 283 -3.59 -17.90 -16.60
N ALA A 284 -4.34 -16.83 -16.30
CA ALA A 284 -5.59 -16.54 -17.02
C ALA A 284 -5.37 -16.23 -18.52
N PRO A 285 -4.36 -15.44 -18.95
CA PRO A 285 -4.05 -15.27 -20.36
C PRO A 285 -3.62 -16.57 -21.04
N PHE A 286 -2.79 -17.39 -20.39
CA PHE A 286 -2.34 -18.68 -20.92
C PHE A 286 -3.51 -19.65 -21.13
N SER A 287 -4.43 -19.74 -20.17
CA SER A 287 -5.63 -20.58 -20.29
C SER A 287 -6.54 -20.14 -21.43
N LYS A 288 -6.67 -18.82 -21.67
CA LYS A 288 -7.47 -18.29 -22.79
C LYS A 288 -6.80 -18.56 -24.15
N ALA A 289 -5.48 -18.46 -24.25
CA ALA A 289 -4.74 -18.81 -25.47
C ALA A 289 -4.90 -20.29 -25.83
N LYS A 290 -4.83 -21.18 -24.82
CA LYS A 290 -5.07 -22.62 -24.99
C LYS A 290 -6.51 -22.92 -25.42
N ALA A 291 -7.51 -22.25 -24.83
CA ALA A 291 -8.91 -22.43 -25.18
C ALA A 291 -9.26 -21.90 -26.60
N ASN A 292 -8.58 -20.85 -27.06
CA ASN A 292 -8.80 -20.27 -28.39
C ASN A 292 -7.93 -20.89 -29.50
N GLY A 293 -7.27 -22.03 -29.25
CA GLY A 293 -6.46 -22.74 -30.25
C GLY A 293 -5.23 -21.97 -30.76
N THR A 294 -4.88 -20.84 -30.15
CA THR A 294 -3.77 -19.96 -30.54
C THR A 294 -2.52 -20.31 -29.74
N SER A 295 -2.10 -21.58 -29.81
CA SER A 295 -0.80 -22.01 -29.34
C SER A 295 0.21 -21.86 -30.48
N GLN A 296 0.65 -20.63 -30.77
CA GLN A 296 1.95 -20.50 -31.43
C GLN A 296 3.02 -20.77 -30.36
N THR A 297 3.57 -21.96 -30.41
CA THR A 297 4.79 -22.35 -29.70
C THR A 297 5.89 -21.32 -29.97
N MET A 298 6.22 -20.50 -28.97
CA MET A 298 7.54 -19.88 -28.90
C MET A 298 8.55 -21.02 -28.71
N VAL A 299 9.03 -21.58 -29.82
CA VAL A 299 10.22 -22.43 -29.82
C VAL A 299 11.40 -21.51 -29.47
N PRO A 300 12.20 -21.81 -28.42
CA PRO A 300 13.41 -21.07 -28.17
C PRO A 300 14.37 -21.36 -29.34
N ASN A 301 14.72 -20.32 -30.09
CA ASN A 301 15.68 -20.41 -31.18
C ASN A 301 17.07 -20.74 -30.60
N ARG A 302 17.38 -22.04 -30.52
CA ARG A 302 18.73 -22.55 -30.33
C ARG A 302 19.13 -23.15 -31.67
N ASN A 303 19.89 -22.38 -32.45
CA ASN A 303 20.98 -22.84 -33.31
C ASN A 303 21.55 -21.65 -34.11
N SER A 304 22.44 -20.91 -33.47
CA SER A 304 23.62 -20.40 -34.16
C SER A 304 24.46 -21.60 -34.58
N HIS A 305 24.67 -21.83 -35.88
CA HIS A 305 25.94 -22.28 -36.47
C HIS A 305 25.81 -22.31 -38.00
N THR A 306 26.26 -21.19 -38.60
CA THR A 306 27.18 -21.12 -39.74
C THR A 306 27.19 -22.28 -40.75
N TYR A 307 26.75 -21.91 -41.95
CA TYR A 307 27.04 -22.47 -43.27
C TYR A 307 28.53 -22.83 -43.47
N ALA A 308 28.82 -23.98 -44.07
CA ALA A 308 29.98 -24.19 -44.92
C ALA A 308 29.63 -25.16 -46.07
N PRO A 309 30.09 -24.93 -47.31
CA PRO A 309 29.55 -25.55 -48.52
C PRO A 309 30.30 -26.82 -48.94
N ARG A 310 29.63 -27.74 -49.65
CA ARG A 310 30.29 -28.79 -50.45
C ARG A 310 30.28 -28.40 -51.93
N PRO A 311 31.41 -28.57 -52.66
CA PRO A 311 31.47 -28.32 -54.09
C PRO A 311 30.92 -29.51 -54.89
N SER A 312 30.30 -29.19 -56.02
CA SER A 312 30.06 -30.11 -57.13
C SER A 312 31.29 -30.13 -58.04
N THR A 313 31.75 -31.35 -58.37
CA THR A 313 32.84 -31.74 -59.29
C THR A 313 34.26 -31.31 -58.92
#